data_AF-A0A8T4S4E0-F1
#
_entry.id   AF-A0A8T4S4E0-F1
#
_cell.length_a   1.000
_cell.length_b   1.000
_cell.length_c   1.000
_cell.angle_alpha   90.00
_cell.angle_beta   90.00
_cell.angle_gamma   90.00
#
_symmetry.space_group_name_H-M   'P 1'
#
loop_
_entity.id
_entity.type
_entity.pdbx_description
1 polymer ?
#
loop_
_entity_poly.entity_id
_entity_poly.type
_entity_poly.pdbx_seq_one_letter_code
_entity_poly.pdbx_strand_id
1 'polypeptide(L)'
;MTLAESFGIVAPYYNLALVLIVIIMFLKMFSISNRKVFALPWKLMFAAVIIFVVEEVITVLNLLGLFATPRILNVIFEFFIITLFIYALLLQKEHLKKK
;
A
#
# COMPACT_ATOMS: atom_id res chain seq x y z
N MET A 1 -14.58 -24.69 9.72
CA MET A 1 -13.75 -23.73 8.98
C MET A 1 -13.17 -24.39 7.76
N THR A 2 -13.49 -23.88 6.58
CA THR A 2 -12.81 -24.27 5.34
C THR A 2 -11.42 -23.62 5.28
N LEU A 3 -10.51 -24.16 4.48
CA LEU A 3 -9.20 -23.53 4.28
C LEU A 3 -9.32 -22.06 3.84
N ALA A 4 -10.29 -21.75 2.98
CA ALA A 4 -10.56 -20.40 2.52
C ALA A 4 -10.94 -19.44 3.66
N GLU A 5 -11.76 -19.89 4.61
CA GLU A 5 -12.12 -19.10 5.80
C GLU A 5 -10.92 -18.87 6.71
N SER A 6 -10.09 -19.91 6.91
CA SER A 6 -8.85 -19.78 7.69
C SER A 6 -7.90 -18.75 7.08
N PHE A 7 -7.70 -18.79 5.77
CA PHE A 7 -6.88 -17.79 5.08
C PHE A 7 -7.49 -16.39 5.14
N GLY A 8 -8.81 -16.26 5.01
CA GLY A 8 -9.49 -14.97 5.09
C GLY A 8 -9.32 -14.27 6.44
N ILE A 9 -9.22 -15.03 7.53
CA ILE A 9 -9.01 -14.47 8.87
C ILE A 9 -7.55 -14.08 9.11
N VAL A 10 -6.59 -14.87 8.62
CA VAL A 10 -5.17 -14.68 8.93
C VAL A 10 -4.48 -13.72 7.95
N ALA A 11 -4.92 -13.66 6.68
CA ALA A 11 -4.29 -12.83 5.65
C ALA A 11 -4.12 -11.34 6.04
N PRO A 12 -5.11 -10.66 6.66
CA PRO A 12 -4.98 -9.26 7.06
C PRO A 12 -3.86 -9.04 8.09
N TYR A 13 -3.63 -10.00 9.00
CA TYR A 13 -2.51 -9.91 9.94
C TYR A 13 -1.15 -10.03 9.25
N TYR A 14 -1.02 -10.90 8.24
CA TYR A 14 0.19 -10.99 7.42
C TYR A 14 0.41 -9.71 6.60
N ASN A 15 -0.64 -9.13 6.05
CA ASN A 15 -0.57 -7.85 5.33
C ASN A 15 -0.08 -6.74 6.26
N LEU A 16 -0.60 -6.67 7.48
CA LEU A 16 -0.15 -5.70 8.49
C LEU A 16 1.35 -5.86 8.84
N ALA A 17 1.83 -7.11 8.93
CA ALA A 17 3.25 -7.39 9.17
C ALA A 17 4.12 -6.98 7.96
N LEU A 18 3.65 -7.21 6.73
CA LEU A 18 4.32 -6.76 5.51
C LEU A 18 4.36 -5.23 5.42
N VAL A 19 3.30 -4.54 5.84
CA VAL A 19 3.26 -3.08 5.94
C VAL A 19 4.40 -2.53 6.80
N LEU A 20 4.66 -3.15 7.97
CA LEU A 20 5.77 -2.73 8.84
C LEU A 20 7.13 -2.84 8.13
N ILE A 21 7.36 -3.94 7.39
CA ILE A 21 8.58 -4.13 6.61
C ILE A 21 8.71 -3.03 5.54
N VAL A 22 7.63 -2.75 4.81
CA VAL A 22 7.60 -1.72 3.77
C VAL A 22 7.91 -0.35 4.36
N ILE A 23 7.32 0.02 5.51
CA ILE A 23 7.62 1.28 6.22
C ILE A 23 9.13 1.38 6.54
N ILE A 24 9.73 0.32 7.08
CA ILE A 24 11.18 0.28 7.37
C ILE A 24 12.00 0.50 6.10
N MET A 25 11.63 -0.14 4.99
CA MET A 25 12.31 0.02 3.70
C MET A 25 12.20 1.47 3.19
N PHE A 26 11.04 2.11 3.31
CA PHE A 26 10.86 3.51 2.94
C PHE A 26 11.72 4.45 3.81
N LEU A 27 11.74 4.26 5.13
CA LEU A 27 12.60 5.04 6.03
C LEU A 27 14.07 4.92 5.64
N LYS A 28 14.55 3.70 5.34
CA LYS A 28 15.91 3.47 4.84
C LYS A 28 16.16 4.17 3.50
N MET A 29 15.21 4.12 2.57
CA MET A 29 15.34 4.78 1.28
C MET A 29 15.45 6.30 1.40
N PHE A 30 14.69 6.94 2.29
CA PHE A 30 14.81 8.39 2.54
C PHE A 30 16.13 8.80 3.19
N SER A 31 16.84 7.85 3.83
CA SER A 31 18.19 8.04 4.37
C SER A 31 19.28 8.00 3.30
N ILE A 32 19.00 7.55 2.07
CA ILE A 32 19.99 7.52 0.99
C ILE A 32 20.09 8.91 0.34
N SER A 33 21.32 9.45 0.32
CA SER A 33 21.65 10.85 -0.02
C SER A 33 21.23 11.30 -1.45
N ASN A 34 21.00 10.38 -2.39
CA ASN A 34 20.77 10.70 -3.80
C ASN A 34 19.30 11.09 -4.12
N ARG A 35 18.83 12.18 -3.50
CA ARG A 35 17.41 12.63 -3.52
C ARG A 35 16.87 13.04 -4.90
N LYS A 36 17.72 13.41 -5.86
CA LYS A 36 17.28 14.07 -7.11
C LYS A 36 16.72 13.13 -8.18
N VAL A 37 17.13 11.86 -8.21
CA VAL A 37 16.71 10.90 -9.26
C VAL A 37 15.47 10.10 -8.83
N PHE A 38 15.18 10.02 -7.53
CA PHE A 38 14.17 9.11 -6.98
C PHE A 38 12.95 9.80 -6.38
N ALA A 39 12.90 11.12 -6.26
CA ALA A 39 11.88 11.74 -5.40
C ALA A 39 10.44 11.66 -5.92
N LEU A 40 10.16 11.74 -7.23
CA LEU A 40 8.76 11.84 -7.70
C LEU A 40 8.01 10.50 -7.72
N PRO A 41 8.52 9.42 -8.37
CA PRO A 41 7.79 8.15 -8.45
C PRO A 41 7.67 7.48 -7.08
N TRP A 42 8.70 7.61 -6.25
CA TRP A 42 8.70 7.01 -4.92
C TRP A 42 7.80 7.74 -3.93
N LYS A 43 7.54 9.05 -4.11
CA LYS A 43 6.51 9.77 -3.34
C LYS A 43 5.10 9.25 -3.65
N LEU A 44 4.82 8.95 -4.91
CA LEU A 44 3.52 8.38 -5.32
C LEU A 44 3.34 6.96 -4.80
N MET A 45 4.40 6.15 -4.89
CA MET A 45 4.43 4.81 -4.27
C MET A 45 4.24 4.88 -2.75
N PHE A 46 4.88 5.84 -2.08
CA PHE A 46 4.70 6.05 -0.65
C PHE A 46 3.26 6.44 -0.30
N ALA A 47 2.63 7.31 -1.09
CA ALA A 47 1.22 7.66 -0.92
C ALA A 47 0.30 6.45 -1.08
N ALA A 48 0.53 5.60 -2.08
CA ALA A 48 -0.23 4.36 -2.27
C ALA A 48 -0.06 3.40 -1.09
N VAL A 49 1.16 3.28 -0.56
CA VAL A 49 1.43 2.46 0.62
C VAL A 49 0.71 2.98 1.85
N ILE A 50 0.67 4.30 2.08
CA ILE A 50 -0.10 4.88 3.19
C ILE A 50 -1.58 4.52 3.07
N ILE A 51 -2.17 4.65 1.88
CA ILE A 51 -3.57 4.29 1.64
C ILE A 51 -3.80 2.80 1.96
N PHE A 52 -2.89 1.93 1.51
CA PHE A 52 -2.92 0.51 1.83
C PHE A 52 -2.81 0.22 3.34
N VAL A 53 -1.92 0.92 4.07
CA VAL A 53 -1.82 0.78 5.52
C VAL A 53 -3.15 1.14 6.19
N VAL A 54 -3.77 2.23 5.78
CA VAL A 54 -5.05 2.68 6.34
C VAL A 54 -6.14 1.67 6.05
N GLU A 55 -6.22 1.13 4.83
CA GLU A 55 -7.15 0.06 4.46
C GLU A 55 -6.98 -1.20 5.32
N GLU A 56 -5.75 -1.66 5.52
CA GLU A 56 -5.47 -2.86 6.32
C GLU A 56 -5.80 -2.65 7.80
N VAL A 57 -5.49 -1.47 8.36
CA VAL A 57 -5.88 -1.13 9.73
C VAL A 57 -7.40 -1.15 9.88
N ILE A 58 -8.14 -0.56 8.93
CA ILE A 58 -9.60 -0.58 8.93
C ILE A 58 -10.14 -2.02 8.80
N THR A 59 -9.50 -2.85 7.98
CA THR A 59 -9.87 -4.25 7.77
C THR A 59 -9.69 -5.07 9.04
N VAL A 60 -8.57 -4.91 9.75
CA VAL A 60 -8.33 -5.57 11.04
C VAL A 60 -9.32 -5.08 12.10
N LEU A 61 -9.60 -3.78 12.18
CA LEU A 61 -10.61 -3.23 13.11
C LEU A 61 -12.02 -3.81 12.84
N ASN A 62 -12.36 -4.02 11.57
CA ASN A 62 -13.61 -4.66 11.16
C ASN A 62 -13.67 -6.14 11.56
N LEU A 63 -12.56 -6.87 11.44
CA LEU A 63 -12.47 -8.27 11.90
C LEU A 63 -12.57 -8.41 13.41
N LEU A 64 -12.08 -7.42 14.17
CA LEU A 64 -12.23 -7.36 15.62
C LEU A 64 -13.64 -6.94 16.07
N GLY A 65 -14.53 -6.61 15.13
CA GLY A 65 -15.91 -6.18 15.43
C GLY A 65 -16.01 -4.77 16.02
N LEU A 66 -14.94 -3.97 15.96
CA LEU A 66 -14.90 -2.61 16.51
C LEU A 66 -15.54 -1.57 15.57
N PHE A 67 -15.61 -1.88 14.27
CA PHE A 67 -16.18 -1.02 13.23
C PHE A 67 -16.82 -1.87 12.15
N ALA A 68 -18.03 -1.53 11.69
CA ALA A 68 -18.64 -2.19 10.53
C ALA A 68 -18.27 -1.40 9.26
N THR A 69 -17.21 -1.81 8.59
CA THR A 69 -16.72 -1.10 7.40
C THR A 69 -17.56 -1.47 6.18
N PRO A 70 -18.18 -0.51 5.48
CA PRO A 70 -18.92 -0.81 4.27
C PRO A 70 -17.96 -1.26 3.17
N ARG A 71 -18.28 -2.38 2.50
CA ARG A 71 -17.43 -3.01 1.47
C ARG A 71 -16.98 -2.05 0.36
N ILE A 72 -17.80 -1.03 0.07
CA ILE A 72 -17.50 0.01 -0.92
C ILE A 72 -16.23 0.79 -0.59
N LEU A 73 -15.89 0.94 0.69
CA LEU A 73 -14.72 1.68 1.14
C LEU A 73 -13.41 0.99 0.69
N ASN A 74 -13.35 -0.34 0.82
CA ASN A 74 -12.20 -1.14 0.36
C ASN A 74 -12.03 -1.00 -1.16
N VAL A 75 -13.12 -1.08 -1.92
CA VAL A 75 -13.08 -0.89 -3.39
C VAL A 75 -12.56 0.49 -3.76
N ILE A 76 -12.95 1.54 -3.01
CA ILE A 76 -12.44 2.90 -3.23
C ILE A 76 -10.93 2.97 -2.96
N PHE A 77 -10.45 2.40 -1.85
CA PHE A 77 -9.02 2.38 -1.53
C PHE A 77 -8.21 1.62 -2.57
N GLU A 78 -8.66 0.43 -2.96
CA GLU A 78 -8.03 -0.39 -3.99
C GLU A 78 -7.93 0.38 -5.32
N PHE A 79 -9.00 1.08 -5.71
CA PHE A 79 -8.99 1.91 -6.91
C PHE A 79 -7.94 3.04 -6.86
N PHE A 80 -7.80 3.72 -5.71
CA PHE A 80 -6.75 4.74 -5.54
C PHE A 80 -5.35 4.15 -5.63
N ILE A 81 -5.11 2.99 -4.99
CA ILE A 81 -3.81 2.30 -5.03
C ILE A 81 -3.44 1.92 -6.47
N ILE A 82 -4.35 1.28 -7.20
CA ILE A 82 -4.14 0.88 -8.60
C ILE A 82 -3.86 2.09 -9.48
N THR A 83 -4.65 3.16 -9.34
CA THR A 83 -4.48 4.39 -10.13
C THR A 83 -3.13 5.05 -9.88
N LEU A 84 -2.71 5.16 -8.61
CA LEU A 84 -1.40 5.67 -8.24
C LEU A 84 -0.27 4.80 -8.79
N PHE A 85 -0.45 3.47 -8.76
CA PHE A 85 0.55 2.54 -9.27
C PHE A 85 0.72 2.65 -10.79
N ILE A 86 -0.40 2.68 -11.55
CA ILE A 86 -0.39 2.88 -13.00
C ILE A 86 0.27 4.23 -13.34
N TYR A 87 -0.09 5.29 -12.62
CA TYR A 87 0.49 6.61 -12.83
C TYR A 87 2.01 6.62 -12.55
N ALA A 88 2.44 5.98 -11.47
CA ALA A 88 3.87 5.84 -11.14
C ALA A 88 4.64 5.07 -12.22
N LEU A 89 4.08 4.00 -12.79
CA LEU A 89 4.69 3.24 -13.89
C LEU A 89 4.83 4.09 -15.16
N LEU A 90 3.79 4.85 -15.53
CA LEU A 90 3.85 5.75 -16.68
C LEU A 90 4.92 6.84 -16.49
N LEU A 91 4.99 7.41 -15.29
CA LEU A 91 5.98 8.43 -14.95
C LEU A 91 7.41 7.86 -15.01
N GLN A 92 7.63 6.62 -14.53
CA GLN A 92 8.92 5.94 -14.66
C GLN A 92 9.29 5.71 -16.14
N LYS A 93 8.34 5.26 -16.97
CA LYS A 93 8.54 5.07 -18.41
C LYS A 93 8.96 6.37 -19.11
N GLU A 94 8.35 7.51 -18.76
CA GLU A 94 8.75 8.81 -19.30
C GLU A 94 10.16 9.23 -18.89
N HIS A 95 10.54 9.00 -17.62
CA HIS A 95 11.89 9.32 -17.14
C HIS A 95 12.97 8.48 -17.82
N LEU A 96 12.69 7.21 -18.13
CA LEU A 96 13.62 6.33 -18.86
C LEU A 96 13.79 6.72 -20.33
N LYS A 97 12.76 7.31 -20.97
CA LYS A 97 12.83 7.79 -22.36
C LYS A 97 13.60 9.12 -22.52
N LYS A 98 13.72 9.91 -21.45
CA LYS A 98 14.41 11.22 -21.46
C LYS A 98 15.91 11.13 -21.14
N LYS A 99 16.41 9.94 -20.82
CA LYS A 99 17.84 9.62 -20.72
C LYS A 99 18.30 8.89 -21.98
#